data_AF-A0A8I0PI23-F1
#
_entry.id   AF-A0A8I0PI23-F1
#
_cell.length_a   1.000
_cell.length_b   1.000
_cell.length_c   1.000
_cell.angle_alpha   90.00
_cell.angle_beta   90.00
_cell.angle_gamma   90.00
#
_symmetry.space_group_name_H-M   'P 1'
#
loop_
_entity.id
_entity.type
_entity.pdbx_description
1 polymer ?
#
loop_
_entity_poly.entity_id
_entity_poly.type
_entity_poly.pdbx_seq_one_letter_code
_entity_poly.pdbx_strand_id
1 'polypeptide(L)' 'MSRAADGPHLHPLTPAELPAGAEWWHGCRDCYLPIQGGSAGLAAHRSTVHTNAGDPRRPITIHLEF' A
#
# COMPACT_ATOMS: atom_id res chain seq x y z
N MET A 1 -19.33 -4.64 10.14
CA MET A 1 -19.23 -4.16 8.74
C MET A 1 -18.60 -2.77 8.78
N SER A 2 -17.31 -2.62 8.52
CA SER A 2 -16.66 -1.30 8.47
C SER A 2 -16.94 -0.67 7.11
N ARG A 3 -17.89 0.26 7.07
CA ARG A 3 -18.14 1.09 5.89
C ARG A 3 -17.02 2.13 5.79
N ALA A 4 -16.39 2.27 4.63
CA ALA A 4 -15.46 3.37 4.40
C ALA A 4 -16.19 4.70 4.64
N ALA A 5 -15.51 5.68 5.25
CA ALA A 5 -16.10 6.99 5.49
C ALA A 5 -16.60 7.59 4.17
N ASP A 6 -17.81 8.15 4.17
CA ASP A 6 -18.35 8.84 2.99
C ASP A 6 -17.52 10.12 2.77
N GLY A 7 -16.82 10.18 1.64
CA GLY A 7 -15.94 11.28 1.24
C GLY A 7 -15.07 10.86 0.04
N PRO A 8 -14.48 11.80 -0.71
CA PRO A 8 -13.50 11.42 -1.73
C PRO A 8 -12.42 10.61 -1.03
N HIS A 9 -12.27 9.35 -1.44
CA HIS A 9 -11.14 8.55 -1.00
C HIS A 9 -9.91 9.39 -1.29
N LEU A 10 -9.08 9.65 -0.26
CA LEU A 10 -7.78 10.28 -0.48
C LEU A 10 -7.11 9.45 -1.55
N HIS A 11 -7.06 9.99 -2.77
CA HIS A 11 -6.52 9.26 -3.89
C HIS A 11 -5.11 8.85 -3.50
N PRO A 12 -4.69 7.61 -3.76
CA PRO A 12 -3.29 7.27 -3.58
C PRO A 12 -2.50 8.32 -4.36
N LEU A 13 -1.52 8.94 -3.68
CA LEU A 13 -0.65 9.99 -4.22
C LEU A 13 -0.44 9.72 -5.70
N THR A 14 -0.88 10.62 -6.57
CA THR A 14 -0.62 10.50 -8.00
C THR A 14 0.80 11.00 -8.29
N PRO A 15 1.42 10.65 -9.43
CA PRO A 15 2.74 11.19 -9.79
C PRO A 15 2.82 12.72 -9.71
N ALA A 16 1.71 13.43 -9.98
CA ALA A 16 1.61 14.88 -9.95
C ALA A 16 1.56 15.48 -8.53
N GLU A 17 1.21 14.67 -7.52
CA GLU A 17 1.09 15.07 -6.11
C GLU A 17 2.36 14.79 -5.32
N LEU A 18 3.40 14.25 -5.96
CA LEU A 18 4.69 14.04 -5.33
C LEU A 18 5.50 15.34 -5.23
N PRO A 19 6.32 15.50 -4.17
CA PRO A 19 7.29 16.58 -4.10
C PRO A 19 8.18 16.61 -5.35
N ALA A 20 8.54 17.80 -5.81
CA ALA A 20 9.42 17.96 -6.96
C ALA A 20 10.74 17.19 -6.75
N GLY A 21 11.09 16.33 -7.70
CA GLY A 21 12.29 15.48 -7.64
C GLY A 21 12.11 14.16 -6.88
N ALA A 22 10.93 13.88 -6.32
CA ALA A 22 10.63 12.55 -5.78
C ALA A 22 10.32 11.58 -6.92
N GLU A 23 10.90 10.38 -6.86
CA GLU A 23 10.57 9.33 -7.81
C GLU A 23 9.17 8.80 -7.53
N TRP A 24 8.39 8.60 -8.60
CA TRP A 24 7.06 8.00 -8.52
C TRP A 24 7.09 6.54 -8.08
N TRP A 25 8.15 5.84 -8.45
CA TRP A 25 8.34 4.43 -8.17
C TRP A 25 9.62 4.21 -7.37
N HIS A 26 9.55 3.34 -6.38
CA HIS A 26 10.76 2.81 -5.72
C HIS A 26 10.76 1.29 -5.69
N GLY A 27 11.95 0.71 -5.82
CA GLY A 27 12.13 -0.73 -5.64
C GLY A 27 12.09 -1.11 -4.16
N CYS A 28 11.31 -2.15 -3.83
CA CYS A 28 11.48 -2.86 -2.57
C CYS A 28 12.59 -3.92 -2.74
N ARG A 29 13.63 -3.88 -1.89
CA ARG A 29 14.76 -4.83 -1.96
C ARG A 29 14.38 -6.25 -1.56
N ASP A 30 13.34 -6.39 -0.75
CA ASP A 30 12.90 -7.69 -0.25
C ASP A 30 11.94 -8.38 -1.23
N CYS A 31 11.07 -7.60 -1.88
CA CYS A 31 10.13 -8.12 -2.89
C CYS A 31 10.68 -8.10 -4.32
N TYR A 32 11.73 -7.33 -4.60
CA TYR A 32 12.25 -7.08 -5.95
C TYR A 32 11.17 -6.59 -6.94
N LEU A 33 10.21 -5.81 -6.44
CA LEU A 33 9.09 -5.26 -7.20
C LEU A 33 9.06 -3.72 -7.13
N PRO A 34 8.60 -3.05 -8.20
CA PRO A 34 8.36 -1.62 -8.18
C PRO A 34 7.11 -1.29 -7.35
N ILE A 35 7.24 -0.34 -6.42
CA ILE A 35 6.17 0.15 -5.55
C ILE A 35 5.82 1.59 -5.92
N GLN A 36 4.52 1.87 -6.12
CA GLN A 36 3.98 3.20 -6.42
C GLN A 36 3.87 4.07 -5.17
N GLY A 37 3.76 5.39 -5.35
CA GLY A 37 3.50 6.33 -4.26
C GLY A 37 4.74 6.97 -3.67
N GLY A 38 5.88 6.92 -4.39
CA GLY A 38 7.14 7.45 -3.90
C GLY A 38 7.56 6.85 -2.54
N SER A 39 8.33 7.61 -1.77
CA SER A 39 8.85 7.14 -0.48
C SER A 39 7.75 6.76 0.51
N ALA A 40 6.61 7.45 0.47
CA ALA A 40 5.44 7.17 1.30
C ALA A 40 4.81 5.81 0.96
N GLY A 41 4.65 5.52 -0.32
CA GLY A 41 4.17 4.22 -0.79
C GLY A 41 5.13 3.08 -0.43
N LEU A 42 6.45 3.28 -0.56
CA LEU A 42 7.44 2.31 -0.10
C LEU A 42 7.40 2.10 1.42
N ALA A 43 7.25 3.17 2.21
CA ALA A 43 7.13 3.08 3.67
C ALA A 43 5.88 2.30 4.09
N ALA A 44 4.73 2.60 3.46
CA ALA A 44 3.49 1.88 3.68
C ALA A 44 3.61 0.41 3.26
N HIS A 45 4.25 0.11 2.13
CA HIS A 45 4.52 -1.27 1.71
C HIS A 45 5.36 -2.01 2.76
N ARG A 46 6.45 -1.42 3.24
CA ARG A 46 7.31 -2.07 4.24
C ARG A 46 6.58 -2.31 5.56
N SER A 47 5.79 -1.34 6.02
CA SER A 47 5.02 -1.48 7.26
C SER A 47 3.93 -2.55 7.16
N THR A 48 3.41 -2.78 5.96
CA THR A 48 2.30 -3.70 5.72
C THR A 48 2.71 -5.11 5.33
N VAL A 49 3.82 -5.26 4.61
CA VAL A 49 4.28 -6.53 4.02
C VAL A 49 5.44 -7.13 4.82
N HIS A 50 6.35 -6.32 5.36
CA HIS A 50 7.59 -6.81 5.98
C HIS A 50 7.60 -6.73 7.50
N THR A 51 6.80 -5.86 8.12
CA THR A 51 6.61 -5.86 9.57
C THR A 51 5.31 -6.54 9.95
N ASN A 52 5.42 -7.69 10.63
CA ASN A 52 4.31 -8.35 11.33
C ASN A 52 4.05 -7.71 12.72
N ALA A 53 4.56 -6.50 12.97
CA ALA A 53 4.39 -5.84 14.26
C ALA A 53 2.95 -5.31 14.38
N GLY A 54 2.05 -6.21 14.79
CA GLY A 54 0.63 -5.92 14.97
C GLY A 54 -0.20 -6.00 13.68
N ASP A 55 0.06 -6.97 12.80
CA ASP A 55 -0.73 -7.15 11.57
C ASP A 55 -2.22 -7.36 11.92
N PRO A 56 -3.11 -6.37 11.68
CA PRO A 56 -4.52 -6.47 12.02
C PRO A 56 -5.31 -7.23 10.95
N ARG A 57 -4.64 -7.73 9.91
CA ARG A 57 -5.27 -8.47 8.81
C ARG A 57 -5.83 -9.78 9.34
N ARG A 58 -7.15 -9.90 9.23
CA ARG A 58 -7.86 -11.14 9.52
C ARG A 58 -7.71 -12.06 8.30
N PRO A 59 -7.23 -13.30 8.49
CA PRO A 59 -7.29 -14.31 7.44
C PRO A 59 -8.72 -14.42 6.92
N ILE A 60 -8.87 -14.40 5.60
CA ILE A 60 -10.14 -14.70 4.93
C ILE A 60 -9.99 -16.04 4.25
N THR A 61 -10.77 -17.02 4.71
CA THR A 61 -10.89 -18.32 4.06
C THR A 61 -11.74 -18.15 2.82
N ILE A 62 -11.15 -18.37 1.63
CA ILE A 62 -11.88 -18.38 0.36
C ILE A 62 -12.25 -19.83 0.06
N HIS A 63 -13.55 -20.15 0.04
CA HIS A 63 -14.05 -21.43 -0.46
C HIS A 63 -14.29 -21.29 -1.96
N LEU A 64 -13.45 -21.95 -2.75
CA LEU A 64 -13.66 -22.10 -4.19
C LEU A 64 -14.47 -23.36 -4.42
N GLU A 65 -15.74 -23.21 -4.78
CA GLU A 65 -16.54 -24.31 -5.32
C GLU A 65 -16.29 -24.39 -6.83
N PHE A 66 -15.94 -25.58 -7.32
CA PHE A 66 -15.68 -25.86 -8.74
C PHE A 66 -16.94 -26.37 -9.43
#